data_AF-A0A947TGB2-F1
#
_entry.id   AF-A0A947TGB2-F1
#
_cell.length_a   1.000
_cell.length_b   1.000
_cell.length_c   1.000
_cell.angle_alpha   90.00
_cell.angle_beta   90.00
_cell.angle_gamma   90.00
#
_symmetry.space_group_name_H-M   'P 1'
#
loop_
_entity.id
_entity.type
_entity.pdbx_description
1 polymer ?
#
loop_
_entity_poly.entity_id
_entity_poly.type
_entity_poly.pdbx_seq_one_letter_code
_entity_poly.pdbx_strand_id
1 'polypeptide(L)' 'MAAPFSWIRPEPHGIHVGPADCWIDPSRAVDRALVTHGHADHARGGHGQTVATPATLAIMDLRYNSR' A
#
# COMPACT_ATOMS: atom_id res chain seq x y z
N MET A 1 -12.63 14.12 22.46
CA MET A 1 -12.74 13.68 21.04
C MET A 1 -11.33 13.44 20.52
N ALA A 2 -11.13 12.42 19.70
CA ALA A 2 -9.85 12.24 19.00
C ALA A 2 -9.63 13.42 18.03
N ALA A 3 -8.38 13.86 17.88
CA ALA A 3 -8.06 14.92 16.92
C ALA A 3 -8.38 14.46 15.48
N PRO A 4 -8.78 15.37 14.58
CA PRO A 4 -8.94 15.06 13.16
C PRO A 4 -7.70 14.32 12.62
N PHE A 5 -7.92 13.28 11.81
CA PHE A 5 -6.87 12.48 11.17
C PHE A 5 -5.88 11.77 12.11
N SER A 6 -6.11 11.73 13.42
CA SER A 6 -5.26 10.99 14.39
C SER A 6 -5.15 9.48 14.12
N TRP A 7 -5.97 8.94 13.21
CA TRP A 7 -5.97 7.56 12.75
C TRP A 7 -5.10 7.31 11.51
N ILE A 8 -4.52 8.36 10.92
CA ILE A 8 -3.56 8.30 9.82
C ILE A 8 -2.15 8.52 10.41
N ARG A 9 -1.26 7.56 10.22
CA ARG A 9 0.13 7.66 10.69
C ARG A 9 1.09 7.64 9.50
N PRO A 10 1.77 8.76 9.19
CA PRO A 10 2.87 8.73 8.25
C PRO A 10 4.08 8.07 8.89
N GLU A 11 4.65 7.09 8.21
CA GLU A 11 5.87 6.41 8.60
C GLU A 11 6.89 6.52 7.47
N PRO A 12 8.20 6.35 7.75
CA PRO A 12 9.24 6.37 6.70
C PRO A 12 9.00 5.38 5.56
N HIS A 13 8.18 4.36 5.78
CA HIS A 13 7.93 3.28 4.84
C HIS A 13 6.49 3.21 4.32
N GLY A 14 5.68 4.27 4.49
CA GLY A 14 4.30 4.35 3.99
C GLY A 14 3.35 5.04 4.97
N ILE A 15 2.05 5.10 4.64
CA ILE A 15 1.03 5.68 5.52
C ILE A 15 0.15 4.58 6.09
N HIS A 16 0.08 4.43 7.40
CA HIS A 16 -0.81 3.47 8.06
C HIS A 16 -2.17 4.08 8.35
N VAL A 17 -3.22 3.33 7.99
CA VAL A 17 -4.62 3.66 8.30
C VAL A 17 -5.09 2.70 9.39
N GLY A 18 -5.03 3.16 10.65
CA GLY A 18 -5.26 2.32 11.82
C GLY A 18 -6.58 1.53 11.82
N PRO A 19 -7.74 2.16 11.53
CA PRO A 19 -9.04 1.49 11.55
C PRO A 19 -9.20 0.38 10.52
N ALA A 20 -8.49 0.46 9.39
CA ALA A 20 -8.54 -0.54 8.32
C ALA A 20 -7.37 -1.55 8.39
N ASP A 21 -6.41 -1.29 9.28
CA ASP A 21 -5.13 -1.97 9.37
C ASP A 21 -4.50 -2.25 8.00
N CYS A 22 -4.32 -1.17 7.25
CA CYS A 22 -3.72 -1.21 5.92
C CYS A 22 -2.70 -0.10 5.75
N TRP A 23 -1.85 -0.27 4.75
CA TRP A 23 -0.79 0.67 4.40
C TRP A 23 -1.02 1.23 3.02
N ILE A 24 -0.94 2.54 2.88
CA ILE A 24 -0.93 3.23 1.59
C ILE A 24 0.53 3.36 1.14
N ASP A 25 0.80 2.89 -0.08
CA ASP A 25 2.11 2.93 -0.76
C ASP A 25 3.30 2.49 0.11
N PRO A 26 3.24 1.31 0.73
CA PRO A 26 4.33 0.84 1.58
C PRO A 26 5.58 0.51 0.77
N SER A 27 6.75 1.00 1.22
CA SER A 27 8.04 0.72 0.58
C SER A 27 8.64 -0.64 0.95
N ARG A 28 7.99 -1.38 1.86
CA ARG A 28 8.35 -2.74 2.31
C ARG A 28 7.12 -3.65 2.34
N ALA A 29 7.33 -4.96 2.34
CA ALA A 29 6.26 -5.95 2.49
C ALA A 29 5.43 -5.70 3.75
N VAL A 30 4.10 -5.85 3.63
CA VAL A 30 3.10 -5.67 4.69
C VAL A 30 1.91 -6.60 4.42
N ASP A 31 1.05 -6.80 5.40
CA ASP A 31 -0.11 -7.70 5.26
C ASP A 31 -1.16 -7.17 4.29
N ARG A 32 -1.46 -5.86 4.34
CA ARG A 32 -2.44 -5.20 3.46
C ARG A 32 -1.90 -3.91 2.88
N ALA A 33 -1.66 -3.89 1.58
CA ALA A 33 -1.19 -2.73 0.82
C ALA A 33 -2.30 -2.16 -0.06
N LEU A 34 -2.52 -0.86 0.05
CA LEU A 34 -3.27 -0.03 -0.89
C LEU A 34 -2.25 0.69 -1.76
N VAL A 35 -2.19 0.35 -3.05
CA VAL A 35 -1.23 0.97 -3.97
C VAL A 35 -1.95 1.99 -4.85
N THR A 36 -1.49 3.24 -4.80
CA THR A 36 -2.14 4.37 -5.48
C THR A 36 -1.92 4.33 -6.99
N HIS A 37 -0.70 4.02 -7.45
CA HIS A 37 -0.36 3.95 -8.87
C HIS A 37 0.92 3.13 -9.13
N GLY A 38 1.17 2.80 -10.40
CA GLY A 38 2.22 1.88 -10.84
C GLY A 38 3.66 2.42 -10.93
N HIS A 39 4.00 3.49 -10.21
CA HIS A 39 5.41 3.91 -10.12
C HIS A 39 6.18 3.03 -9.14
N ALA A 40 7.47 2.81 -9.41
CA ALA A 40 8.28 1.83 -8.68
C ALA A 40 8.56 2.22 -7.22
N ASP A 41 8.42 3.49 -6.85
CA ASP A 41 8.49 3.99 -5.48
C ASP A 41 7.23 3.68 -4.64
N HIS A 42 6.10 3.42 -5.28
CA HIS A 42 4.83 3.07 -4.63
C HIS A 42 4.48 1.57 -4.80
N ALA A 43 4.51 1.07 -6.03
CA ALA A 43 4.15 -0.29 -6.39
C ALA A 43 5.30 -1.26 -6.10
N ARG A 44 5.28 -1.89 -4.92
CA ARG A 44 6.25 -2.92 -4.51
C ARG A 44 5.59 -4.30 -4.42
N GLY A 45 6.39 -5.36 -4.58
CA GLY A 45 5.94 -6.75 -4.41
C GLY A 45 6.11 -7.26 -2.98
N GLY A 46 5.57 -8.45 -2.71
CA GLY A 46 5.75 -9.18 -1.45
C GLY A 46 4.73 -8.86 -0.35
N HIS A 47 3.69 -8.09 -0.63
CA HIS A 47 2.58 -7.87 0.31
C HIS A 47 1.68 -9.11 0.41
N GLY A 48 1.03 -9.30 1.56
CA GLY A 48 0.07 -10.39 1.75
C GLY A 48 -1.19 -10.22 0.88
N GLN A 49 -1.80 -9.04 0.93
CA GLN A 49 -2.90 -8.63 0.07
C GLN A 49 -2.61 -7.25 -0.52
N THR A 50 -2.77 -7.12 -1.84
CA THR A 50 -2.67 -5.84 -2.55
C THR A 50 -4.02 -5.45 -3.12
N VAL A 51 -4.43 -4.20 -2.88
CA VAL A 51 -5.60 -3.58 -3.51
C VAL A 51 -5.14 -2.38 -4.32
N ALA A 52 -5.47 -2.37 -5.60
CA ALA A 52 -5.18 -1.27 -6.52
C ALA A 52 -6.15 -1.31 -7.70
N THR A 53 -6.05 -0.33 -8.59
CA THR A 53 -6.78 -0.38 -9.87
C THR A 53 -6.29 -1.55 -10.74
N PRO A 54 -7.13 -2.11 -11.63
CA PRO A 54 -6.72 -3.22 -12.50
C PRO A 54 -5.45 -2.94 -13.32
N ALA A 55 -5.29 -1.70 -13.80
CA ALA A 55 -4.09 -1.27 -14.52
C ALA A 55 -2.82 -1.28 -13.63
N THR A 56 -2.94 -0.85 -12.37
CA THR A 56 -1.83 -0.92 -11.41
C THR A 56 -1.48 -2.36 -11.07
N LEU A 57 -2.47 -3.22 -10.85
CA LEU A 57 -2.26 -4.65 -10.61
C LEU A 57 -1.56 -5.33 -11.79
N ALA A 58 -1.91 -4.99 -13.04
CA ALA A 58 -1.23 -5.52 -14.22
C ALA A 58 0.25 -5.11 -14.29
N ILE A 59 0.58 -3.87 -13.90
CA ILE A 59 1.98 -3.41 -13.79
C ILE A 59 2.72 -4.17 -12.70
N MET A 60 2.09 -4.35 -11.54
CA MET A 60 2.68 -5.07 -10.40
C MET A 60 2.93 -6.54 -10.71
N ASP A 61 1.98 -7.21 -11.35
CA ASP A 61 2.12 -8.60 -11.79
C ASP A 61 3.30 -8.76 -12.76
N LEU A 62 3.39 -7.88 -13.76
CA LEU A 62 4.47 -7.88 -14.75
C LEU A 62 5.86 -7.68 -14.12
N ARG A 63 5.98 -6.85 -13.08
CA ARG A 63 7.28 -6.48 -12.49
C ARG A 63 7.70 -7.37 -11.32
N TYR A 64 6.75 -7.84 -10.53
CA TYR A 64 7.01 -8.43 -9.21
C TYR A 64 6.34 -9.79 -9.00
N ASN A 65 5.59 -10.30 -9.97
CA ASN A 65 4.84 -11.55 -9.86
C ASN A 65 3.95 -11.56 -8.60
N SER A 66 3.18 -10.49 -8.41
CA SER A 66 2.40 -10.21 -7.20
C SER A 66 1.06 -10.95 -7.12
N ARG A 67 0.91 -12.06 -7.86
CA ARG A 67 -0.25 -12.96 -7.81
C ARG A 67 -0.05 -14.07 -6.78
#